data_AF-A0A6A2Y4Y7-F1
#
_entry.id   AF-A0A6A2Y4Y7-F1
#
_cell.length_a   1.000
_cell.length_b   1.000
_cell.length_c   1.000
_cell.angle_alpha   90.00
_cell.angle_beta   90.00
_cell.angle_gamma   90.00
#
_symmetry.space_group_name_H-M   'P 1'
#
loop_
_entity.id
_entity.type
_entity.pdbx_description
1 polymer ?
#
loop_
_entity_poly.entity_id
_entity_poly.type
_entity_poly.pdbx_seq_one_letter_code
_entity_poly.pdbx_strand_id
1 'polypeptide(L)'
;MQPKIQVGVFSATMPPEALEITRKLMNKPVRVLVKRDELTLEGIKQFYVNVEEEEWFTDKMRSRDHTLSATHGDMDQNTRDIIKREF
;
A
#
# COMPACT_ATOMS: atom_id res chain seq x y z
N MET A 1 -13.16 -13.18 34.69
CA MET A 1 -13.65 -12.00 33.92
C MET A 1 -12.90 -11.96 32.60
N GLN A 2 -13.60 -11.84 31.46
CA GLN A 2 -12.93 -11.63 30.17
C GLN A 2 -12.31 -10.22 30.17
N PRO A 3 -11.05 -10.05 29.74
CA PRO A 3 -10.44 -8.72 29.65
C PRO A 3 -11.20 -7.89 28.61
N LYS A 4 -11.52 -6.64 28.96
CA LYS A 4 -12.14 -5.69 28.04
C LYS A 4 -11.08 -5.21 27.07
N ILE A 5 -11.10 -5.74 25.85
CA ILE A 5 -10.14 -5.40 24.79
C ILE A 5 -10.50 -4.03 24.19
N GLN A 6 -9.51 -3.15 24.07
CA GLN A 6 -9.63 -1.90 23.32
C GLN A 6 -9.07 -2.11 21.91
N VAL A 7 -9.84 -1.72 20.89
CA VAL A 7 -9.49 -1.90 19.47
C VAL A 7 -9.20 -0.53 18.84
N GLY A 8 -8.12 -0.44 18.08
CA GLY A 8 -7.69 0.71 17.27
C GLY A 8 -7.56 0.30 15.80
N VAL A 9 -7.95 1.18 14.87
CA VAL A 9 -7.80 0.95 13.41
C VAL A 9 -7.07 2.14 12.79
N PHE A 10 -6.04 1.87 11.99
CA PHE A 10 -5.24 2.86 11.28
C PHE A 10 -5.26 2.54 9.79
N SER A 11 -5.62 3.51 8.96
CA SER A 11 -5.66 3.35 7.51
C SER A 11 -5.44 4.69 6.81
N ALA A 12 -4.73 4.67 5.68
CA ALA A 12 -4.57 5.84 4.81
C ALA A 12 -5.89 6.20 4.10
N THR A 13 -6.74 5.20 3.82
CA THR A 13 -8.04 5.38 3.16
C THR A 13 -9.15 4.74 3.97
N MET A 14 -10.27 5.45 4.14
CA MET A 14 -11.44 4.95 4.89
C MET A 14 -12.70 4.94 4.00
N PRO A 15 -12.81 3.97 3.06
CA PRO A 15 -14.03 3.80 2.29
C PRO A 15 -15.18 3.29 3.18
N PRO A 16 -16.46 3.36 2.73
CA PRO A 16 -17.62 2.96 3.51
C PRO A 16 -17.53 1.56 4.14
N GLU A 17 -16.95 0.60 3.42
CA GLU A 17 -16.79 -0.79 3.85
C GLU A 17 -15.84 -0.89 5.06
N ALA A 18 -14.73 -0.14 5.03
CA ALA A 18 -13.79 -0.09 6.14
C ALA A 18 -14.42 0.56 7.38
N LEU A 19 -15.26 1.59 7.18
CA LEU A 19 -16.00 2.23 8.27
C LEU A 19 -17.00 1.25 8.91
N GLU A 20 -17.62 0.36 8.15
CA GLU A 20 -18.52 -0.65 8.69
C GLU A 20 -17.80 -1.62 9.64
N ILE A 21 -16.59 -2.04 9.27
CA ILE A 21 -15.74 -2.91 10.11
C ILE A 21 -15.46 -2.23 11.46
N THR A 22 -15.12 -0.94 11.46
CA THR A 22 -14.86 -0.20 12.71
C THR A 22 -16.07 -0.18 13.65
N ARG A 23 -17.30 -0.13 13.10
CA ARG A 23 -18.53 -0.15 13.90
C ARG A 23 -18.78 -1.50 14.58
N LYS A 24 -18.34 -2.61 13.96
CA LYS A 24 -18.49 -3.97 14.50
C LYS A 24 -17.41 -4.28 15.54
N LEU A 25 -16.20 -3.78 15.34
CA LEU A 25 -15.04 -4.13 16.16
C LEU A 25 -14.73 -3.14 17.30
N MET A 26 -15.20 -1.90 17.21
CA MET A 26 -14.88 -0.84 18.18
C MET A 26 -16.11 -0.38 18.94
N ASN A 27 -15.96 -0.14 20.25
CA ASN A 27 -17.01 0.42 21.08
C ASN A 27 -16.82 1.94 21.24
N LYS A 28 -17.75 2.74 20.69
CA LYS A 28 -17.73 4.22 20.73
C LYS A 28 -16.34 4.83 20.43
N PRO A 29 -15.76 4.57 19.23
CA PRO A 29 -14.41 5.02 18.91
C PRO A 29 -14.32 6.53 18.74
N VAL A 30 -13.18 7.10 19.13
CA VAL A 30 -12.77 8.43 18.69
C VAL A 30 -12.35 8.33 17.22
N ARG A 31 -12.85 9.24 16.37
CA ARG A 31 -12.57 9.25 14.92
C ARG A 31 -11.73 10.46 14.57
N VAL A 32 -10.49 10.21 14.14
CA VAL A 32 -9.61 11.24 13.57
C VAL A 32 -9.61 11.02 12.05
N LEU A 33 -10.32 11.88 11.33
CA LEU A 33 -10.45 11.79 9.86
C LEU A 33 -9.84 13.03 9.22
N VAL A 34 -9.01 12.81 8.22
CA VAL A 34 -8.48 13.87 7.36
C VAL A 34 -9.44 14.01 6.18
N LYS A 35 -9.82 15.26 5.83
CA LYS A 35 -10.64 15.51 4.65
C LYS A 35 -9.88 15.10 3.39
N ARG A 36 -10.63 14.67 2.37
CA ARG A 36 -10.08 14.28 1.06
C ARG A 36 -9.55 15.45 0.24
N ASP A 37 -9.69 16.69 0.72
CA ASP A 37 -9.27 17.92 0.02
C ASP A 37 -7.81 17.74 -0.42
N GLU A 38 -7.70 17.46 -1.72
CA GLU A 38 -6.50 17.13 -2.51
C GLU A 38 -5.42 16.31 -1.79
N LEU A 39 -5.66 14.99 -1.67
CA LEU A 39 -4.57 14.00 -1.68
C LEU A 39 -3.84 13.97 -3.04
N THR A 40 -3.65 15.11 -3.72
CA THR A 40 -2.51 15.22 -4.62
C THR A 40 -1.33 15.32 -3.69
N LEU A 41 -0.57 14.23 -3.55
CA LEU A 41 0.70 14.25 -2.85
C LEU A 41 1.53 15.34 -3.56
N GLU A 42 1.58 16.55 -2.99
CA GLU A 42 2.23 17.71 -3.64
C GLU A 42 3.70 17.40 -3.99
N GLY A 43 4.31 16.45 -3.27
CA GLY A 43 5.64 15.94 -3.52
C GLY A 43 5.75 14.82 -4.57
N ILE A 44 4.66 14.26 -5.08
CA ILE A 44 4.68 13.16 -6.06
C ILE A 44 4.05 13.60 -7.38
N LYS A 45 4.91 13.84 -8.37
CA LYS A 45 4.48 14.06 -9.75
C LYS A 45 4.06 12.72 -10.34
N GLN A 46 2.79 12.64 -10.76
CA GLN A 46 2.22 11.44 -11.36
C GLN A 46 2.23 11.57 -12.89
N PHE A 47 2.65 10.53 -13.57
CA PHE A 47 2.69 10.45 -15.04
C PHE A 47 2.05 9.14 -15.50
N TYR A 48 1.49 9.14 -16.70
CA TYR A 48 1.01 7.94 -17.38
C TYR A 48 1.66 7.84 -18.76
N VAL A 49 2.07 6.63 -19.13
CA VAL A 49 2.62 6.31 -20.46
C VAL A 49 1.72 5.25 -21.07
N ASN A 50 1.12 5.56 -22.21
CA ASN A 50 0.39 4.56 -22.99
C ASN A 50 1.40 3.67 -23.74
N VAL A 51 1.38 2.38 -23.45
CA VAL A 51 2.18 1.38 -24.17
C VAL A 51 1.22 0.53 -25.00
N GLU A 52 1.40 0.52 -26.32
CA GLU A 52 0.52 -0.23 -27.23
C GLU A 52 0.70 -1.74 -27.05
N GLU A 53 1.92 -2.18 -26.75
CA GLU A 53 2.28 -3.57 -26.50
C GLU A 53 3.12 -3.70 -25.21
N GLU A 54 2.76 -4.67 -24.36
CA GLU A 54 3.45 -4.95 -23.09
C GLU A 54 4.92 -5.38 -23.29
N GLU A 55 5.18 -6.11 -24.37
CA GLU A 55 6.50 -6.64 -24.71
C GLU A 55 7.51 -5.51 -24.93
N TRP A 56 7.10 -4.43 -25.62
CA TRP A 56 7.94 -3.25 -25.83
C TRP A 56 8.43 -2.63 -24.52
N PHE A 57 7.56 -2.50 -23.50
CA PHE A 57 7.94 -1.91 -22.22
C PHE A 57 8.93 -2.82 -21.47
N THR A 58 8.67 -4.12 -21.48
CA THR A 58 9.51 -5.13 -20.85
C THR A 58 10.90 -5.15 -21.49
N ASP A 59 10.97 -5.14 -22.82
CA ASP A 59 12.23 -5.11 -23.57
C ASP A 59 13.02 -3.84 -23.29
N LYS A 60 12.38 -2.67 -23.21
CA LYS A 60 13.06 -1.43 -22.87
C LYS A 60 13.64 -1.46 -21.45
N MET A 61 12.91 -1.98 -20.47
CA MET A 61 13.39 -2.12 -19.10
C MET A 61 14.57 -3.10 -18.98
N ARG A 62 14.59 -4.16 -19.82
CA ARG A 62 15.65 -5.18 -19.84
C ARG A 62 16.84 -4.83 -20.73
N SER A 63 16.70 -3.91 -21.68
CA SER A 63 17.73 -3.56 -22.67
C SER A 63 18.99 -2.87 -22.09
N ARG A 64 19.00 -2.58 -20.78
CA ARG A 64 20.09 -1.89 -20.09
C ARG A 64 20.52 -2.67 -18.85
N ASP A 65 21.79 -2.55 -18.49
CA ASP A 65 22.33 -3.15 -17.27
C ASP A 65 21.90 -2.35 -16.03
N HIS A 66 20.70 -2.65 -15.53
CA HIS A 66 20.17 -2.11 -14.29
C HIS A 66 20.24 -3.15 -13.18
N THR A 67 20.74 -2.76 -12.00
CA THR A 67 20.58 -3.55 -10.78
C THR A 67 19.17 -3.35 -10.25
N LEU A 68 18.38 -4.43 -10.19
CA LEU A 68 16.98 -4.41 -9.78
C LEU A 68 16.75 -5.36 -8.62
N SER A 69 15.89 -4.93 -7.69
CA SER A 69 15.35 -5.76 -6.60
C SER A 69 13.85 -5.94 -6.82
N ALA A 70 13.35 -7.17 -6.66
CA ALA A 70 11.94 -7.50 -6.87
C ALA A 70 11.40 -8.36 -5.74
N THR A 71 10.15 -8.13 -5.32
CA THR A 71 9.46 -8.93 -4.30
C THR A 71 8.06 -9.29 -4.79
N HIS A 72 7.59 -10.52 -4.55
CA HIS A 72 6.22 -10.97 -4.88
C HIS A 72 5.61 -11.80 -3.75
N GLY A 73 4.28 -12.01 -3.83
CA GLY A 73 3.45 -12.62 -2.79
C GLY A 73 3.70 -14.10 -2.50
N ASP A 74 4.47 -14.81 -3.33
CA ASP A 74 4.80 -16.23 -3.17
C ASP A 74 6.25 -16.49 -2.70
N MET A 75 7.05 -15.43 -2.56
CA MET A 75 8.46 -15.54 -2.14
C MET A 75 8.56 -15.90 -0.65
N ASP A 76 9.58 -16.67 -0.25
CA ASP A 76 9.85 -16.95 1.17
C ASP A 76 10.03 -15.67 2.00
N GLN A 77 9.54 -15.68 3.24
CA GLN A 77 9.55 -14.50 4.11
C GLN A 77 10.96 -13.99 4.38
N ASN A 78 11.94 -14.87 4.62
CA ASN A 78 13.32 -14.46 4.88
C ASN A 78 13.93 -13.79 3.65
N THR A 79 13.61 -14.30 2.45
CA THR A 79 14.10 -13.71 1.20
C THR A 79 13.55 -12.30 1.00
N ARG A 80 12.24 -12.07 1.25
CA ARG A 80 11.65 -10.73 1.20
C ARG A 80 12.29 -9.76 2.20
N ASP A 81 12.59 -10.23 3.39
CA ASP A 81 13.17 -9.39 4.45
C ASP A 81 14.62 -9.00 4.15
N ILE A 82 15.40 -9.89 3.51
CA ILE A 82 16.73 -9.56 3.00
C ILE A 82 16.63 -8.47 1.93
N ILE A 83 15.76 -8.65 0.93
CA ILE A 83 15.60 -7.68 -0.17
C ILE A 83 15.18 -6.30 0.36
N LYS A 84 14.24 -6.26 1.32
CA LYS A 84 13.79 -5.00 1.95
C LYS A 84 14.85 -4.33 2.82
N ARG A 85 15.82 -5.07 3.34
CA ARG A 85 16.91 -4.52 4.15
C ARG A 85 18.00 -3.92 3.28
N GLU A 86 18.17 -4.44 2.07
CA GLU A 86 19.22 -4.02 1.13
C GLU A 86 18.80 -2.83 0.24
N PHE A 87 17.53 -2.42 0.27
CA PHE A 87 16.96 -1.28 -0.45
C PHE A 87 16.49 -0.18 0.51
#